data_AF-A0A2G5EWX2-F1
#
_entry.id   AF-A0A2G5EWX2-F1
#
_cell.length_a   1.000
_cell.length_b   1.000
_cell.length_c   1.000
_cell.angle_alpha   90.00
_cell.angle_beta   90.00
_cell.angle_gamma   90.00
#
_symmetry.space_group_name_H-M   'P 1'
#
loop_
_entity.id
_entity.type
_entity.pdbx_description
1 polymer ?
#
loop_
_entity_poly.entity_id
_entity_poly.type
_entity_poly.pdbx_seq_one_letter_code
_entity_poly.pdbx_strand_id
1 'polypeptide(L)'
;MGESGDESSKCDIIPQVPNDLKPMKGQEFSSLDEVLEFYNAYAKHRKLKNQGVVVRYCSWHILNKFSEKLDVVKYSVYYKEFYYCIWNSKSKEEFDLVWLELVQRSGLQDNKWLQSMFEIRLKWVPAYTRHVFSAEMTSSQRAESSHSFFKKYVGEDNSMVDFMVQFDRGLQKQRHEALIADNKDVIEKPKLKMLNDILVQMVDIYTNEIFYKFQNELLESFNYKFQIIEH
;
A
#
# COMPACT_ATOMS: atom_id res chain seq x y z
N MET A 1 10.77 -24.59 41.75
CA MET A 1 9.51 -24.76 41.00
C MET A 1 9.36 -23.51 40.16
N GLY A 2 9.79 -23.60 38.91
CA GLY A 2 9.90 -22.46 38.00
C GLY A 2 8.56 -22.15 37.35
N GLU A 3 8.23 -20.86 37.33
CA GLU A 3 7.13 -20.25 36.61
C GLU A 3 7.33 -20.44 35.10
N SER A 4 6.31 -20.97 34.42
CA SER A 4 6.26 -21.13 32.97
C SER A 4 5.87 -19.81 32.33
N GLY A 5 6.81 -19.23 31.58
CA GLY A 5 6.68 -17.98 30.86
C GLY A 5 5.84 -18.08 29.59
N ASP A 6 4.97 -17.07 29.46
CA ASP A 6 4.82 -16.16 28.32
C ASP A 6 4.52 -16.75 26.94
N GLU A 7 3.21 -16.86 26.67
CA GLU A 7 2.63 -16.79 25.32
C GLU A 7 2.53 -15.32 24.88
N SER A 8 3.37 -14.87 23.95
CA SER A 8 3.03 -13.83 22.95
C SER A 8 4.17 -13.74 21.94
N SER A 9 3.98 -13.55 20.63
CA SER A 9 3.12 -12.54 20.04
C SER A 9 2.71 -12.95 18.62
N LYS A 10 1.46 -13.38 18.46
CA LYS A 10 0.80 -13.28 17.15
C LYS A 10 0.50 -11.80 16.92
N CYS A 11 1.05 -11.23 15.85
CA CYS A 11 0.71 -9.89 15.37
C CYS A 11 -0.71 -9.90 14.79
N ASP A 12 -1.72 -10.02 15.66
CA ASP A 12 -3.07 -9.64 15.31
C ASP A 12 -3.11 -8.11 15.27
N ILE A 13 -3.31 -7.55 14.07
CA ILE A 13 -3.57 -6.11 13.90
C ILE A 13 -4.97 -5.87 14.46
N ILE A 14 -5.09 -5.75 15.78
CA ILE A 14 -6.33 -5.42 16.46
C ILE A 14 -6.58 -3.93 16.28
N PRO A 15 -7.68 -3.52 15.61
CA PRO A 15 -8.03 -2.12 15.51
C PRO A 15 -8.17 -1.51 16.92
N GLN A 16 -7.39 -0.47 17.19
CA GLN A 16 -7.42 0.32 18.43
C GLN A 16 -8.66 1.22 18.44
N VAL A 17 -9.83 0.59 18.45
CA VAL A 17 -11.15 1.22 18.44
C VAL A 17 -11.80 0.95 19.80
N PRO A 18 -12.56 1.91 20.37
CA PRO A 18 -13.39 1.68 21.55
C PRO A 18 -14.25 0.40 21.42
N ASN A 19 -14.42 -0.35 22.52
CA ASN A 19 -15.05 -1.67 22.48
C ASN A 19 -16.53 -1.63 22.03
N ASP A 20 -17.21 -0.52 22.27
CA ASP A 20 -18.57 -0.20 21.83
C ASP A 20 -18.71 -0.03 20.31
N LEU A 21 -17.61 0.23 19.61
CA LEU A 21 -17.59 0.39 18.16
C LEU A 21 -17.03 -0.84 17.44
N LYS A 22 -16.55 -1.86 18.17
CA LYS A 22 -16.05 -3.10 17.57
C LYS A 22 -17.24 -3.97 17.13
N PRO A 23 -17.28 -4.43 15.87
CA PRO A 23 -18.28 -5.38 15.43
C PRO A 23 -18.20 -6.66 16.26
N MET A 24 -19.32 -7.09 16.84
CA MET A 24 -19.40 -8.33 17.62
C MET A 24 -20.03 -9.44 16.80
N LYS A 25 -19.56 -10.68 16.99
CA LYS A 25 -20.17 -11.85 16.36
C LYS A 25 -21.59 -12.04 16.92
N GLY A 26 -22.60 -12.01 16.05
CA GLY A 26 -24.00 -12.08 16.44
C GLY A 26 -24.63 -10.73 16.81
N GLN A 27 -23.99 -9.61 16.48
CA GLN A 27 -24.60 -8.29 16.63
C GLN A 27 -25.80 -8.14 15.69
N GLU A 28 -26.96 -7.82 16.26
CA GLU A 28 -28.19 -7.52 15.52
C GLU A 28 -28.33 -6.02 15.34
N PHE A 29 -28.90 -5.62 14.19
CA PHE A 29 -29.21 -4.24 13.86
C PHE A 29 -30.68 -4.15 13.48
N SER A 30 -31.33 -3.07 13.89
CA SER A 30 -32.76 -2.84 13.71
C SER A 30 -33.10 -2.33 12.31
N SER A 31 -32.13 -1.73 11.60
CA SER A 31 -32.29 -1.24 10.24
C SER A 31 -30.96 -1.18 9.47
N LEU A 32 -31.06 -1.06 8.14
CA LEU A 32 -29.89 -0.88 7.27
C LEU A 32 -29.17 0.45 7.52
N ASP A 33 -29.91 1.49 7.91
CA ASP A 33 -29.36 2.80 8.26
C ASP A 33 -28.51 2.70 9.54
N GLU A 34 -28.96 1.91 10.52
CA GLU A 34 -28.20 1.66 11.76
C GLU A 34 -26.90 0.90 11.48
N VAL A 35 -26.93 -0.09 10.59
CA VAL A 35 -25.72 -0.78 10.10
C VAL A 35 -24.75 0.22 9.47
N LEU A 36 -25.26 1.08 8.58
CA LEU A 36 -24.44 2.05 7.86
C LEU A 36 -23.81 3.07 8.81
N GLU A 37 -24.58 3.60 9.76
CA GLU A 37 -24.09 4.51 10.80
C GLU A 37 -23.03 3.86 11.68
N PHE A 38 -23.27 2.63 12.14
CA PHE A 38 -22.31 1.88 12.95
C PHE A 38 -20.98 1.66 12.22
N TYR A 39 -21.01 1.19 10.96
CA TYR A 39 -19.77 0.96 10.21
C TYR A 39 -19.07 2.26 9.78
N ASN A 40 -19.81 3.35 9.56
CA ASN A 40 -19.23 4.67 9.35
C ASN A 40 -18.54 5.20 10.62
N ALA A 41 -19.17 5.03 11.79
CA ALA A 41 -18.59 5.38 13.09
C ALA A 41 -17.35 4.54 13.41
N TYR A 42 -17.40 3.22 13.16
CA TYR A 42 -16.27 2.31 13.27
C TYR A 42 -15.13 2.72 12.34
N ALA A 43 -15.40 2.99 11.06
CA ALA A 43 -14.38 3.44 10.10
C ALA A 43 -13.78 4.81 10.49
N LYS A 44 -14.60 5.72 11.03
CA LYS A 44 -14.18 7.05 11.51
C LYS A 44 -13.29 6.96 12.75
N HIS A 45 -13.56 6.05 13.69
CA HIS A 45 -12.72 5.83 14.88
C HIS A 45 -11.51 4.95 14.60
N ARG A 46 -11.64 4.02 13.64
CA ARG A 46 -10.53 3.29 13.05
C ARG A 46 -9.60 4.20 12.26
N LYS A 47 -9.95 5.49 11.98
CA LYS A 47 -9.01 6.48 11.42
C LYS A 47 -7.67 6.26 12.08
N LEU A 48 -6.76 5.71 11.29
CA LEU A 48 -5.60 4.99 11.76
C LEU A 48 -4.84 5.89 12.73
N LYS A 49 -4.98 5.66 14.05
CA LYS A 49 -3.91 5.95 15.01
C LYS A 49 -2.77 4.96 14.79
N ASN A 50 -2.42 4.71 13.53
CA ASN A 50 -1.15 4.13 13.19
C ASN A 50 -0.20 5.31 13.14
N GLN A 51 0.37 5.66 14.28
CA GLN A 51 1.65 6.37 14.31
C GLN A 51 2.65 5.47 13.56
N GLY A 52 2.69 5.59 12.22
CA GLY A 52 3.54 4.77 11.35
C GLY A 52 2.96 4.36 9.99
N VAL A 53 1.63 4.34 9.76
CA VAL A 53 1.09 3.90 8.46
C VAL A 53 0.68 5.09 7.60
N VAL A 54 1.51 5.37 6.60
CA VAL A 54 1.23 6.37 5.56
C VAL A 54 0.25 5.78 4.54
N VAL A 55 -1.02 6.20 4.60
CA VAL A 55 -2.01 5.88 3.57
C VAL A 55 -1.76 6.76 2.34
N ARG A 56 -1.49 6.11 1.20
CA ARG A 56 -1.33 6.77 -0.09
C ARG A 56 -2.52 6.54 -1.00
N TYR A 57 -3.07 7.61 -1.57
CA TYR A 57 -3.99 7.46 -2.67
C TYR A 57 -3.24 7.09 -3.95
N CYS A 58 -3.93 6.36 -4.82
CA CYS A 58 -3.37 5.91 -6.09
C CYS A 58 -3.45 7.05 -7.12
N SER A 59 -2.29 7.57 -7.52
CA SER A 59 -2.18 8.65 -8.51
C SER A 59 -2.78 8.26 -9.86
N TRP A 60 -2.68 6.98 -10.25
CA TRP A 60 -3.31 6.46 -11.46
C TRP A 60 -4.84 6.53 -11.41
N HIS A 61 -5.44 6.12 -10.28
CA HIS A 61 -6.90 6.24 -10.11
C HIS A 61 -7.36 7.70 -10.08
N ILE A 62 -6.54 8.60 -9.52
CA ILE A 62 -6.81 10.05 -9.55
C ILE A 62 -6.74 10.55 -11.00
N LEU A 63 -5.71 10.16 -11.76
CA LEU A 63 -5.55 10.49 -13.18
C LEU A 63 -6.72 10.00 -14.05
N ASN A 64 -7.23 8.79 -13.82
CA ASN A 64 -8.39 8.28 -14.57
C ASN A 64 -9.65 9.11 -14.37
N LYS A 65 -9.80 9.77 -13.22
CA LYS A 65 -10.95 10.65 -12.96
C LYS A 65 -10.83 11.99 -13.68
N PHE A 66 -9.70 12.34 -14.28
CA PHE A 66 -9.56 13.62 -15.00
C PHE A 66 -10.56 13.74 -16.15
N SER A 67 -10.84 12.65 -16.87
CA SER A 67 -11.81 12.66 -17.99
C SER A 67 -13.24 12.91 -17.52
N GLU A 68 -13.58 12.54 -16.29
CA GLU A 68 -14.89 12.77 -15.68
C GLU A 68 -15.01 14.15 -15.01
N LYS A 69 -13.89 14.70 -14.53
CA LYS A 69 -13.86 15.91 -13.68
C LYS A 69 -13.48 17.18 -14.42
N LEU A 70 -12.93 17.04 -15.62
CA LEU A 70 -12.60 18.15 -16.51
C LEU A 70 -13.55 18.17 -17.71
N ASP A 71 -13.74 19.35 -18.25
CA ASP A 71 -14.38 19.50 -19.57
C ASP A 71 -13.59 18.73 -20.64
N VAL A 72 -14.29 18.16 -21.63
CA VAL A 72 -13.70 17.29 -22.67
C VAL A 72 -12.59 18.00 -23.43
N VAL A 73 -12.76 19.28 -23.77
CA VAL A 73 -11.76 20.06 -24.49
C VAL A 73 -10.55 20.29 -23.59
N LYS A 74 -10.77 20.69 -22.33
CA LYS A 74 -9.70 20.93 -21.36
C LYS A 74 -8.92 19.63 -21.07
N TYR A 75 -9.61 18.52 -20.90
CA TYR A 75 -9.01 17.21 -20.73
C TYR A 75 -8.12 16.86 -21.93
N SER A 76 -8.63 16.96 -23.15
CA SER A 76 -7.89 16.60 -24.35
C SER A 76 -6.62 17.44 -24.54
N VAL A 77 -6.64 18.73 -24.16
CA VAL A 77 -5.52 19.66 -24.35
C VAL A 77 -4.48 19.52 -23.22
N TYR A 78 -4.92 19.48 -21.97
CA TYR A 78 -4.02 19.66 -20.81
C TYR A 78 -3.67 18.35 -20.07
N TYR A 79 -4.35 17.23 -20.34
CA TYR A 79 -4.14 15.98 -19.59
C TYR A 79 -2.67 15.52 -19.59
N LYS A 80 -1.97 15.61 -20.73
CA LYS A 80 -0.55 15.23 -20.82
C LYS A 80 0.34 16.10 -19.95
N GLU A 81 0.04 17.40 -19.84
CA GLU A 81 0.80 18.32 -19.00
C GLU A 81 0.54 18.04 -17.51
N PHE A 82 -0.71 17.72 -17.13
CA PHE A 82 -1.03 17.28 -15.77
C PHE A 82 -0.31 15.97 -15.42
N TYR A 83 -0.34 15.00 -16.32
CA TYR A 83 0.38 13.74 -16.17
C TYR A 83 1.88 13.98 -15.94
N TYR A 84 2.50 14.81 -16.77
CA TYR A 84 3.91 15.16 -16.64
C TYR A 84 4.20 15.88 -15.32
N CYS A 85 3.41 16.87 -14.94
CA CYS A 85 3.52 17.55 -13.65
C CYS A 85 3.50 16.56 -12.47
N ILE A 86 2.57 15.61 -12.46
CA ILE A 86 2.43 14.63 -11.37
C ILE A 86 3.64 13.69 -11.27
N TRP A 87 4.13 13.17 -12.41
CA TRP A 87 5.13 12.10 -12.42
C TRP A 87 6.58 12.60 -12.54
N ASN A 88 6.80 13.77 -13.15
CA ASN A 88 8.15 14.24 -13.50
C ASN A 88 8.68 15.35 -12.60
N SER A 89 7.84 16.03 -11.81
CA SER A 89 8.34 17.02 -10.82
C SER A 89 9.29 16.34 -9.85
N LYS A 90 10.50 16.88 -9.66
CA LYS A 90 11.57 16.30 -8.82
C LYS A 90 11.47 16.71 -7.36
N SER A 91 10.93 17.90 -7.09
CA SER A 91 10.70 18.40 -5.73
C SER A 91 9.23 18.76 -5.48
N LYS A 92 8.91 19.00 -4.21
CA LYS A 92 7.58 19.43 -3.75
C LYS A 92 7.26 20.83 -4.28
N GLU A 93 8.26 21.70 -4.27
CA GLU A 93 8.20 23.08 -4.72
C GLU A 93 8.01 23.16 -6.23
N GLU A 94 8.72 22.33 -6.99
CA GLU A 94 8.55 22.21 -8.44
C GLU A 94 7.13 21.75 -8.80
N PHE A 95 6.61 20.75 -8.08
CA PHE A 95 5.23 20.31 -8.28
C PHE A 95 4.22 21.44 -8.00
N ASP A 96 4.33 22.11 -6.85
CA ASP A 96 3.38 23.17 -6.48
C ASP A 96 3.39 24.31 -7.51
N LEU A 97 4.57 24.73 -7.97
CA LEU A 97 4.70 25.77 -9.00
C LEU A 97 4.07 25.36 -10.33
N VAL A 98 4.48 24.20 -10.88
CA VAL A 98 4.01 23.73 -12.19
C VAL A 98 2.51 23.43 -12.17
N TRP A 99 2.02 22.86 -11.07
CA TRP A 99 0.59 22.58 -10.90
C TRP A 99 -0.24 23.85 -10.90
N LEU A 100 0.15 24.85 -10.10
CA LEU A 100 -0.58 26.11 -9.98
C LEU A 100 -0.56 26.88 -11.31
N GLU A 101 0.58 26.94 -11.99
CA GLU A 101 0.70 27.55 -13.31
C GLU A 101 -0.20 26.85 -14.34
N LEU A 102 -0.21 25.51 -14.34
CA LEU A 102 -1.03 24.72 -15.26
C LEU A 102 -2.52 24.92 -15.01
N VAL A 103 -2.95 24.95 -13.75
CA VAL A 103 -4.36 25.22 -13.38
C VAL A 103 -4.76 26.64 -13.80
N GLN A 104 -3.88 27.62 -13.66
CA GLN A 104 -4.12 28.98 -14.13
C GLN A 104 -4.20 29.07 -15.65
N ARG A 105 -3.21 28.54 -16.38
CA ARG A 105 -3.15 28.59 -17.85
C ARG A 105 -4.28 27.82 -18.51
N SER A 106 -4.74 26.74 -17.89
CA SER A 106 -5.90 25.98 -18.36
C SER A 106 -7.25 26.64 -18.01
N GLY A 107 -7.27 27.70 -17.19
CA GLY A 107 -8.50 28.35 -16.74
C GLY A 107 -9.35 27.46 -15.82
N LEU A 108 -8.71 26.56 -15.08
CA LEU A 108 -9.36 25.58 -14.20
C LEU A 108 -9.29 25.96 -12.72
N GLN A 109 -9.00 27.23 -12.41
CA GLN A 109 -8.81 27.72 -11.04
C GLN A 109 -10.01 27.46 -10.13
N ASP A 110 -11.23 27.60 -10.66
CA ASP A 110 -12.49 27.40 -9.91
C ASP A 110 -12.95 25.93 -9.86
N ASN A 111 -12.18 25.00 -10.44
CA ASN A 111 -12.52 23.59 -10.39
C ASN A 111 -12.30 23.03 -8.98
N LYS A 112 -13.41 22.89 -8.24
CA LYS A 112 -13.41 22.38 -6.85
C LYS A 112 -12.70 21.04 -6.70
N TRP A 113 -12.79 20.15 -7.70
CA TRP A 113 -12.13 18.85 -7.63
C TRP A 113 -10.61 18.98 -7.70
N LEU A 114 -10.07 19.78 -8.62
CA LEU A 114 -8.63 20.05 -8.69
C LEU A 114 -8.10 20.77 -7.44
N GLN A 115 -8.88 21.70 -6.87
CA GLN A 115 -8.56 22.32 -5.58
C GLN A 115 -8.44 21.26 -4.47
N SER A 116 -9.43 20.38 -4.34
CA SER A 116 -9.37 19.27 -3.37
C SER A 116 -8.20 18.33 -3.62
N MET A 117 -7.88 18.01 -4.89
CA MET A 117 -6.71 17.17 -5.21
C MET A 117 -5.40 17.83 -4.79
N PHE A 118 -5.28 19.15 -4.94
CA PHE A 118 -4.13 19.92 -4.49
C PHE A 118 -4.01 19.98 -2.96
N GLU A 119 -5.13 20.12 -2.24
CA GLU A 119 -5.14 20.09 -0.77
C GLU A 119 -4.60 18.77 -0.21
N ILE A 120 -4.93 17.64 -0.85
CA ILE A 120 -4.49 16.31 -0.41
C ILE A 120 -3.18 15.84 -1.04
N ARG A 121 -2.45 16.71 -1.77
CA ARG A 121 -1.24 16.36 -2.56
C ARG A 121 -0.18 15.56 -1.81
N LEU A 122 -0.04 15.80 -0.51
CA LEU A 122 0.87 15.06 0.39
C LEU A 122 0.63 13.54 0.38
N LYS A 123 -0.59 13.09 0.04
CA LYS A 123 -1.01 11.69 0.12
C LYS A 123 -0.94 10.94 -1.20
N TRP A 124 -0.67 11.60 -2.32
CA TRP A 124 -0.81 10.94 -3.63
C TRP A 124 0.18 11.41 -4.69
N VAL A 125 0.82 12.57 -4.52
CA VAL A 125 1.79 13.06 -5.48
C VAL A 125 3.15 12.40 -5.21
N PRO A 126 3.78 11.75 -6.21
CA PRO A 126 5.08 11.10 -6.06
C PRO A 126 6.17 11.99 -5.45
N ALA A 127 6.27 13.26 -5.86
CA ALA A 127 7.21 14.24 -5.30
C ALA A 127 7.06 14.42 -3.78
N TYR A 128 5.84 14.31 -3.26
CA TYR A 128 5.58 14.38 -1.84
C TYR A 128 5.80 13.05 -1.12
N THR A 129 5.54 11.92 -1.78
CA THR A 129 5.59 10.61 -1.13
C THR A 129 6.93 9.87 -1.26
N ARG A 130 7.89 10.40 -2.02
CA ARG A 130 9.17 9.74 -2.33
C ARG A 130 10.01 9.35 -1.11
N HIS A 131 9.89 10.10 -0.02
CA HIS A 131 10.59 9.84 1.25
C HIS A 131 9.98 8.68 2.06
N VAL A 132 8.87 8.11 1.62
CA VAL A 132 8.20 6.99 2.28
C VAL A 132 8.68 5.69 1.63
N PHE A 133 9.52 4.94 2.34
CA PHE A 133 9.95 3.62 1.90
C PHE A 133 8.73 2.71 1.70
N SER A 134 8.65 2.10 0.51
CA SER A 134 7.45 1.37 0.07
C SER A 134 7.74 -0.08 -0.27
N ALA A 135 8.97 -0.55 -0.01
CA ALA A 135 9.48 -1.84 -0.48
C ALA A 135 9.06 -2.11 -1.95
N GLU A 136 9.36 -1.15 -2.83
CA GLU A 136 9.06 -1.19 -4.28
C GLU A 136 7.57 -1.24 -4.69
N MET A 137 6.62 -1.28 -3.75
CA MET A 137 5.20 -1.31 -4.08
C MET A 137 4.63 0.10 -4.29
N THR A 138 4.20 0.40 -5.51
CA THR A 138 3.34 1.57 -5.78
C THR A 138 1.89 1.32 -5.32
N SER A 139 1.14 2.37 -4.99
CA SER A 139 -0.26 2.24 -4.57
C SER A 139 -1.17 1.71 -5.69
N SER A 140 -0.81 1.90 -6.96
CA SER A 140 -1.45 1.26 -8.13
C SER A 140 -1.18 -0.24 -8.17
N GLN A 141 0.08 -0.68 -8.07
CA GLN A 141 0.41 -2.12 -8.07
C GLN A 141 -0.30 -2.89 -6.96
N ARG A 142 -0.46 -2.31 -5.75
CA ARG A 142 -1.21 -2.95 -4.67
C ARG A 142 -2.71 -3.07 -4.97
N ALA A 143 -3.30 -2.04 -5.59
CA ALA A 143 -4.71 -2.07 -5.98
C ALA A 143 -4.94 -3.03 -7.16
N GLU A 144 -4.03 -3.04 -8.14
CA GLU A 144 -4.05 -3.94 -9.29
C GLU A 144 -3.83 -5.39 -8.90
N SER A 145 -2.90 -5.69 -7.99
CA SER A 145 -2.68 -7.06 -7.49
C SER A 145 -3.89 -7.57 -6.71
N SER A 146 -4.48 -6.73 -5.86
CA SER A 146 -5.71 -7.05 -5.15
C SER A 146 -6.86 -7.25 -6.12
N HIS A 147 -7.05 -6.34 -7.07
CA HIS A 147 -8.10 -6.44 -8.09
C HIS A 147 -7.94 -7.70 -8.95
N SER A 148 -6.73 -7.99 -9.42
CA SER A 148 -6.39 -9.19 -10.19
C SER A 148 -6.63 -10.48 -9.39
N PHE A 149 -6.29 -10.48 -8.10
CA PHE A 149 -6.58 -11.59 -7.20
C PHE A 149 -8.09 -11.81 -7.07
N PHE A 150 -8.86 -10.76 -6.75
CA PHE A 150 -10.30 -10.87 -6.51
C PHE A 150 -11.13 -11.05 -7.78
N LYS A 151 -10.64 -10.67 -8.95
CA LYS A 151 -11.31 -10.93 -10.25
C LYS A 151 -11.49 -12.43 -10.52
N LYS A 152 -10.72 -13.30 -9.87
CA LYS A 152 -10.89 -14.77 -9.93
C LYS A 152 -12.10 -15.28 -9.13
N TYR A 153 -12.64 -14.45 -8.23
CA TYR A 153 -13.68 -14.80 -7.27
C TYR A 153 -14.98 -14.02 -7.49
N VAL A 154 -14.96 -12.99 -8.34
CA VAL A 154 -16.09 -12.07 -8.56
C VAL A 154 -16.45 -12.04 -10.05
N GLY A 155 -17.67 -12.45 -10.37
CA GLY A 155 -18.29 -12.30 -11.70
C GLY A 155 -19.21 -11.08 -11.76
N GLU A 156 -19.53 -10.61 -12.97
CA GLU A 156 -20.42 -9.45 -13.19
C GLU A 156 -21.86 -9.69 -12.68
N ASP A 157 -22.30 -10.95 -12.64
CA ASP A 157 -23.65 -11.35 -12.21
C ASP A 157 -23.74 -11.73 -10.72
N ASN A 158 -22.65 -11.59 -9.95
CA ASN A 158 -22.67 -11.97 -8.54
C ASN A 158 -23.59 -11.04 -7.73
N SER A 159 -24.48 -11.62 -6.92
CA SER A 159 -25.18 -10.85 -5.90
C SER A 159 -24.19 -10.32 -4.86
N MET A 160 -24.57 -9.30 -4.09
CA MET A 160 -23.71 -8.76 -3.04
C MET A 160 -23.38 -9.79 -1.96
N VAL A 161 -24.28 -10.73 -1.71
CA VAL A 161 -24.07 -11.85 -0.78
C VAL A 161 -23.02 -12.81 -1.35
N ASP A 162 -23.11 -13.15 -2.63
CA ASP A 162 -22.13 -13.99 -3.31
C ASP A 162 -20.74 -13.33 -3.30
N PHE A 163 -20.69 -12.02 -3.53
CA PHE A 163 -19.44 -11.26 -3.40
C PHE A 163 -18.85 -11.40 -1.99
N MET A 164 -19.63 -11.21 -0.93
CA MET A 164 -19.13 -11.31 0.45
C MET A 164 -18.57 -12.71 0.76
N VAL A 165 -19.28 -13.77 0.36
CA VAL A 165 -18.84 -15.16 0.57
C VAL A 165 -17.55 -15.46 -0.20
N GLN A 166 -17.47 -15.03 -1.47
CA GLN A 166 -16.30 -15.27 -2.30
C GLN A 166 -15.09 -14.42 -1.89
N PHE A 167 -15.34 -13.19 -1.43
CA PHE A 167 -14.31 -12.31 -0.86
C PHE A 167 -13.70 -12.91 0.40
N ASP A 168 -14.52 -13.39 1.34
CA ASP A 168 -14.02 -14.04 2.56
C ASP A 168 -13.20 -15.30 2.23
N ARG A 169 -13.69 -16.15 1.31
CA ARG A 169 -12.93 -17.32 0.83
C ARG A 169 -11.57 -16.95 0.23
N GLY A 170 -11.52 -15.93 -0.63
CA GLY A 170 -10.28 -15.41 -1.19
C GLY A 170 -9.32 -14.93 -0.10
N LEU A 171 -9.84 -14.20 0.89
CA LEU A 171 -9.04 -13.70 2.01
C LEU A 171 -8.47 -14.84 2.88
N GLN A 172 -9.27 -15.85 3.19
CA GLN A 172 -8.82 -17.01 3.95
C GLN A 172 -7.72 -17.79 3.21
N LYS A 173 -7.87 -17.97 1.90
CA LYS A 173 -6.84 -18.61 1.07
C LYS A 173 -5.54 -17.81 1.07
N GLN A 174 -5.61 -16.49 0.89
CA GLN A 174 -4.43 -15.62 0.93
C GLN A 174 -3.71 -15.70 2.28
N ARG A 175 -4.46 -15.68 3.39
CA ARG A 175 -3.92 -15.83 4.75
C ARG A 175 -3.26 -17.20 4.96
N HIS A 176 -3.90 -18.25 4.46
CA HIS A 176 -3.37 -19.60 4.57
C HIS A 176 -2.06 -19.77 3.77
N GLU A 177 -2.00 -19.24 2.55
CA GLU A 177 -0.80 -19.24 1.71
C GLU A 177 0.34 -18.44 2.37
N ALA A 178 0.04 -17.27 2.94
CA ALA A 178 1.01 -16.48 3.70
C ALA A 178 1.53 -17.25 4.93
N LEU A 179 0.65 -17.91 5.68
CA LEU A 179 1.03 -18.73 6.84
C LEU A 179 1.92 -19.92 6.44
N ILE A 180 1.66 -20.55 5.30
CA ILE A 180 2.51 -21.63 4.77
C ILE A 180 3.89 -21.08 4.40
N ALA A 181 3.96 -19.92 3.75
CA ALA A 181 5.21 -19.27 3.39
C ALA A 181 6.03 -18.88 4.63
N ASP A 182 5.40 -18.25 5.62
CA ASP A 182 6.04 -17.88 6.89
C ASP A 182 6.55 -19.11 7.64
N ASN A 183 5.75 -20.18 7.71
CA ASN A 183 6.18 -21.44 8.32
C ASN A 183 7.39 -22.05 7.59
N LYS A 184 7.42 -21.98 6.26
CA LYS A 184 8.56 -22.47 5.47
C LYS A 184 9.83 -21.69 5.81
N ASP A 185 9.74 -20.37 5.97
CA ASP A 185 10.88 -19.53 6.34
C ASP A 185 11.38 -19.79 7.76
N VAL A 186 10.49 -20.13 8.70
CA VAL A 186 10.86 -20.50 10.07
C VAL A 186 11.47 -21.91 10.15
N ILE A 187 10.95 -22.86 9.36
CA ILE A 187 11.35 -24.28 9.45
C ILE A 187 12.61 -24.55 8.61
N GLU A 188 12.69 -24.00 7.40
CA GLU A 188 13.80 -24.24 6.48
C GLU A 188 14.77 -23.06 6.50
N LYS A 189 15.73 -23.07 7.43
CA LYS A 189 16.78 -22.04 7.43
C LYS A 189 17.56 -22.07 6.11
N PRO A 190 17.85 -20.91 5.50
CA PRO A 190 18.61 -20.84 4.27
C PRO A 190 19.98 -21.48 4.39
N LYS A 191 20.45 -22.10 3.31
CA LYS A 191 21.82 -22.60 3.23
C LYS A 191 22.78 -21.48 2.86
N LEU A 192 23.89 -21.39 3.58
CA LEU A 192 24.97 -20.46 3.25
C LEU A 192 25.86 -21.06 2.15
N LYS A 193 26.07 -20.33 1.05
CA LYS A 193 27.08 -20.66 0.04
C LYS A 193 28.51 -20.36 0.50
N MET A 194 28.66 -19.47 1.48
CA MET A 194 29.96 -19.06 2.03
C MET A 194 29.79 -18.67 3.50
N LEU A 195 30.78 -18.99 4.32
CA LEU A 195 30.87 -18.50 5.69
C LEU A 195 31.30 -17.03 5.68
N ASN A 196 30.35 -16.14 5.99
CA ASN A 196 30.56 -14.71 6.09
C ASN A 196 29.62 -14.17 7.18
N ASP A 197 30.14 -13.35 8.09
CA ASP A 197 29.38 -12.85 9.24
C ASP A 197 28.13 -12.07 8.85
N ILE A 198 28.15 -11.37 7.71
CA ILE A 198 26.98 -10.66 7.16
C ILE A 198 25.90 -11.67 6.75
N LEU A 199 26.28 -12.75 6.06
CA LEU A 199 25.32 -13.79 5.67
C LEU A 199 24.73 -14.49 6.89
N VAL A 200 25.53 -14.75 7.93
CA VAL A 200 25.05 -15.38 9.17
C VAL A 200 24.00 -14.51 9.85
N GLN A 201 24.22 -13.19 9.92
CA GLN A 201 23.24 -12.28 10.51
C GLN A 201 21.96 -12.17 9.67
N MET A 202 22.08 -12.13 8.35
CA MET A 202 20.93 -11.90 7.46
C MET A 202 20.00 -13.11 7.36
N VAL A 203 20.44 -14.32 7.74
CA VAL A 203 19.59 -15.52 7.84
C VAL A 203 18.41 -15.31 8.79
N ASP A 204 18.61 -14.59 9.89
CA ASP A 204 17.56 -14.38 10.90
C ASP A 204 16.75 -13.09 10.65
N ILE A 205 17.14 -12.28 9.66
CA ILE A 205 16.49 -10.99 9.35
C ILE A 205 15.63 -11.09 8.08
N TYR A 206 16.07 -11.84 7.06
CA TYR A 206 15.39 -11.93 5.77
C TYR A 206 14.53 -13.18 5.65
N THR A 207 13.44 -13.08 4.88
CA THR A 207 12.74 -14.25 4.34
C THR A 207 13.69 -15.05 3.46
N ASN A 208 13.45 -16.35 3.30
CA ASN A 208 14.35 -17.21 2.53
C ASN A 208 14.54 -16.70 1.10
N GLU A 209 13.47 -16.22 0.48
CA GLU A 209 13.51 -15.68 -0.89
C GLU A 209 14.44 -14.46 -1.00
N ILE A 210 14.31 -13.50 -0.07
CA ILE A 210 15.14 -12.29 -0.05
C ILE A 210 16.58 -12.63 0.32
N PHE A 211 16.78 -13.57 1.25
CA PHE A 211 18.10 -14.04 1.63
C PHE A 211 18.87 -14.63 0.43
N TYR A 212 18.23 -15.47 -0.41
CA TYR A 212 18.92 -16.04 -1.57
C TYR A 212 19.28 -14.99 -2.62
N LYS A 213 18.44 -13.96 -2.82
CA LYS A 213 18.77 -12.82 -3.69
C LYS A 213 19.97 -12.06 -3.15
N PHE A 214 19.90 -11.67 -1.87
CA PHE A 214 20.99 -10.98 -1.18
C PHE A 214 22.31 -11.77 -1.22
N GLN A 215 22.26 -13.08 -0.96
CA GLN A 215 23.44 -13.93 -0.98
C GLN A 215 24.08 -13.98 -2.38
N ASN A 216 23.29 -14.01 -3.45
CA ASN A 216 23.82 -13.98 -4.82
C ASN A 216 24.47 -12.63 -5.13
N GLU A 217 23.82 -11.52 -4.81
CA GLU A 217 24.36 -10.16 -5.03
C GLU A 217 25.66 -9.93 -4.23
N LEU A 218 25.70 -10.40 -2.98
CA LEU A 218 26.91 -10.32 -2.16
C LEU A 218 28.05 -11.13 -2.75
N LEU A 219 27.77 -12.34 -3.26
CA LEU A 219 28.79 -13.16 -3.95
C LEU A 219 29.29 -12.48 -5.23
N GLU A 220 28.41 -11.89 -6.01
CA GLU A 220 28.79 -11.13 -7.21
C GLU A 220 29.66 -9.92 -6.86
N SER A 221 29.40 -9.26 -5.72
CA SER A 221 30.20 -8.09 -5.29
C SER A 221 31.69 -8.42 -5.08
N PHE A 222 32.03 -9.66 -4.71
CA PHE A 222 33.42 -10.10 -4.54
C PHE A 222 34.16 -10.32 -5.87
N ASN A 223 33.45 -10.38 -7.00
CA ASN A 223 34.08 -10.46 -8.31
C ASN A 223 34.62 -9.11 -8.82
N TYR A 224 34.35 -8.02 -8.10
CA TYR A 224 34.85 -6.70 -8.43
C TYR A 224 36.11 -6.37 -7.61
N LYS A 225 37.20 -5.98 -8.30
CA LYS A 225 38.41 -5.48 -7.64
C LYS A 225 38.23 -3.99 -7.31
N PHE A 226 38.20 -3.66 -6.03
CA PHE A 226 38.25 -2.28 -5.58
C PHE A 226 39.72 -1.82 -5.55
N GLN A 227 40.05 -0.80 -6.33
CA GLN A 227 41.31 -0.06 -6.20
C GLN A 227 41.02 1.25 -5.47
N ILE A 228 41.71 1.46 -4.36
CA ILE A 228 41.71 2.76 -3.69
C ILE A 228 42.58 3.68 -4.55
N ILE A 229 41.96 4.67 -5.17
CA ILE A 229 42.67 5.76 -5.84
C ILE A 229 43.05 6.74 -4.73
N GLU A 230 44.30 6.67 -4.27
CA GLU A 230 44.87 7.73 -3.45
C GLU A 230 45.12 8.95 -4.36
N HIS A 231 44.60 10.10 -3.96
CA HIS A 231 44.78 11.40 -4.62
C HIS A 231 46.05 12.09 -4.15
#